data_AF-A0AAJ0DQJ9-F1
#
_entry.id   AF-A0AAJ0DQJ9-F1
#
_cell.length_a   1.000
_cell.length_b   1.000
_cell.length_c   1.000
_cell.angle_alpha   90.00
_cell.angle_beta   90.00
_cell.angle_gamma   90.00
#
_symmetry.space_group_name_H-M   'P 1'
#
loop_
_entity.id
_entity.type
_entity.pdbx_description
1 polymer ?
#
loop_
_entity_poly.entity_id
_entity_poly.type
_entity_poly.pdbx_seq_one_letter_code
_entity_poly.pdbx_strand_id
1 'polypeptide(L)'
;MRFAIQFLLVAFLALLAAAATPHREQKPVIVSFDKDTPQDVLDQAMDAIKKAGGMITHEYTIIKGFAAKATKEAVDTVHALGTQHNVVIEDDQIITTNDN
;
A
#
# COMPACT_ATOMS: atom_id res chain seq x y z
N MET A 1 31.90 -24.21 -27.49
CA MET A 1 30.44 -24.06 -27.73
C MET A 1 29.63 -24.46 -26.48
N ARG A 2 29.70 -25.71 -25.98
CA ARG A 2 28.94 -26.16 -24.79
C ARG A 2 29.14 -25.33 -23.52
N PHE A 3 30.39 -25.02 -23.15
CA PHE A 3 30.69 -24.25 -21.94
C PHE A 3 30.25 -22.78 -22.02
N ALA A 4 30.32 -22.17 -23.22
CA ALA A 4 29.84 -20.81 -23.45
C ALA A 4 28.32 -20.71 -23.30
N ILE A 5 27.58 -21.72 -23.80
CA ILE A 5 26.12 -21.79 -23.68
C ILE A 5 25.71 -21.94 -22.21
N GLN A 6 26.39 -22.78 -21.43
CA GLN A 6 26.12 -22.93 -19.99
C GLN A 6 26.37 -21.63 -19.23
N PHE A 7 27.47 -20.93 -19.55
CA PHE A 7 27.79 -19.64 -18.93
C PHE A 7 26.74 -18.56 -19.25
N LEU A 8 26.28 -18.53 -20.50
CA LEU A 8 25.26 -17.58 -20.95
C LEU A 8 23.89 -17.88 -20.33
N LEU A 9 23.56 -19.17 -20.14
CA LEU A 9 22.33 -19.59 -19.46
C LEU A 9 22.35 -19.20 -17.97
N VAL A 10 23.48 -19.37 -17.28
CA VAL A 10 23.64 -18.97 -15.87
C VAL A 10 23.57 -17.46 -15.73
N ALA A 11 24.23 -16.71 -16.61
CA ALA A 11 24.17 -15.26 -16.63
C ALA A 11 22.74 -14.75 -16.89
N PHE A 12 22.01 -15.39 -17.81
CA PHE A 12 20.61 -15.08 -18.09
C PHE A 12 19.70 -15.35 -16.89
N LEU A 13 19.89 -16.49 -16.19
CA LEU A 13 19.14 -16.79 -14.96
C LEU A 13 19.42 -15.77 -13.84
N ALA A 14 20.67 -15.34 -13.68
CA ALA A 14 21.04 -14.33 -12.70
C ALA A 14 20.39 -12.96 -13.01
N LEU A 15 20.31 -12.59 -14.28
CA LEU A 15 19.58 -11.40 -14.74
C LEU A 15 18.07 -11.50 -14.48
N LEU A 16 17.45 -12.65 -14.73
CA LEU A 16 16.02 -12.85 -14.43
C LEU A 16 15.74 -12.76 -12.93
N ALA A 17 16.59 -13.34 -12.09
CA ALA A 17 16.45 -13.27 -10.63
C ALA A 17 16.58 -11.83 -10.10
N ALA A 18 17.48 -11.02 -10.67
CA ALA A 18 17.64 -9.61 -10.31
C ALA A 18 16.48 -8.73 -10.81
N ALA A 19 15.85 -9.09 -11.94
CA ALA A 19 14.69 -8.39 -12.49
C ALA A 19 13.37 -8.72 -11.77
N ALA A 20 13.33 -9.80 -10.98
CA ALA A 20 12.20 -10.17 -10.14
C ALA A 20 12.11 -9.26 -8.91
N THR A 21 11.85 -7.97 -9.12
CA THR A 21 11.40 -7.10 -8.03
C THR A 21 9.97 -7.50 -7.67
N PRO A 22 9.65 -7.75 -6.39
CA PRO A 22 8.26 -7.90 -5.99
C PRO A 22 7.55 -6.59 -6.33
N HIS A 23 6.73 -6.60 -7.38
CA HIS A 23 5.78 -5.53 -7.60
C HIS A 23 4.83 -5.55 -6.41
N ARG A 24 5.04 -4.64 -5.46
CA ARG A 24 4.11 -4.44 -4.37
C ARG A 24 2.87 -3.83 -5.01
N GLU A 25 1.91 -4.68 -5.37
CA GLU A 25 0.62 -4.21 -5.86
C GLU A 25 0.06 -3.22 -4.84
N GLN A 26 -0.27 -2.03 -5.34
CA GLN A 26 -0.86 -0.96 -4.55
C GLN A 26 -2.31 -0.79 -4.96
N LYS A 27 -3.19 -0.76 -3.96
CA LYS A 27 -4.61 -0.48 -4.17
C LYS A 27 -4.96 0.88 -3.59
N PRO A 28 -5.84 1.65 -4.24
CA PRO A 28 -6.38 2.86 -3.65
C PRO A 28 -7.31 2.46 -2.49
N VAL A 29 -7.09 3.03 -1.32
CA VAL A 29 -7.82 2.74 -0.10
C VAL A 29 -8.18 4.03 0.63
N ILE A 30 -9.27 3.98 1.39
CA ILE A 30 -9.67 5.00 2.34
C ILE A 30 -9.47 4.40 3.74
N VAL A 31 -8.71 5.09 4.58
CA VAL A 31 -8.49 4.73 5.98
C VAL A 31 -9.22 5.74 6.85
N SER A 32 -10.07 5.27 7.75
CA SER A 32 -10.79 6.10 8.71
C SER A 32 -10.68 5.54 10.12
N PHE A 33 -10.80 6.43 11.10
CA PHE A 33 -10.69 6.15 12.53
C PHE A 33 -11.82 6.84 13.29
N ASP A 34 -12.00 6.50 14.56
CA ASP A 34 -12.92 7.21 15.45
C ASP A 34 -12.53 8.69 15.60
N LYS A 35 -13.53 9.55 15.85
CA LYS A 35 -13.38 11.02 15.91
C LYS A 35 -12.36 11.50 16.94
N ASP A 36 -12.26 10.80 18.06
CA ASP A 36 -11.38 11.09 19.19
C ASP A 36 -9.98 10.48 19.05
N THR A 37 -9.71 9.79 17.94
CA THR A 37 -8.38 9.24 17.65
C THR A 37 -7.32 10.34 17.67
N PRO A 38 -6.28 10.19 18.50
CA PRO A 38 -5.18 11.14 18.57
C PRO A 38 -4.47 11.32 17.22
N GLN A 39 -3.98 12.53 16.96
CA GLN A 39 -3.34 12.87 15.68
C GLN A 39 -2.07 12.06 15.43
N ASP A 40 -1.30 11.75 16.48
CA ASP A 40 -0.09 10.94 16.39
C ASP A 40 -0.36 9.51 15.90
N VAL A 41 -1.54 8.96 16.16
CA VAL A 41 -1.96 7.64 15.63
C VAL A 41 -2.20 7.73 14.12
N LEU A 42 -2.86 8.80 13.66
CA LEU A 42 -3.05 9.06 12.23
C LEU A 42 -1.71 9.25 11.52
N ASP A 43 -0.82 10.04 12.13
CA ASP A 43 0.51 10.33 11.59
C ASP A 43 1.34 9.04 11.49
N GLN A 44 1.33 8.20 12.52
CA GLN A 44 1.97 6.88 12.52
C GLN A 44 1.41 5.96 11.42
N ALA A 45 0.10 5.96 11.21
CA ALA A 45 -0.53 5.19 10.15
C ALA A 45 -0.11 5.67 8.76
N MET A 46 -0.10 7.00 8.52
CA MET A 46 0.37 7.56 7.26
C MET A 46 1.86 7.27 7.00
N ASP A 47 2.69 7.31 8.04
CA ASP A 47 4.11 6.98 7.94
C ASP A 47 4.33 5.49 7.67
N ALA A 48 3.52 4.60 8.24
CA ALA A 48 3.55 3.18 7.92
C ALA A 48 3.25 2.94 6.43
N ILE A 49 2.26 3.64 5.85
CA ILE A 49 1.97 3.59 4.42
C ILE A 49 3.20 4.03 3.60
N LYS A 50 3.78 5.20 3.91
CA LYS A 50 4.94 5.74 3.18
C LYS A 50 6.15 4.81 3.28
N LYS A 51 6.45 4.29 4.47
CA LYS A 51 7.57 3.37 4.72
C LYS A 51 7.44 2.05 3.95
N ALA A 52 6.21 1.58 3.75
CA ALA A 52 5.92 0.41 2.94
C ALA A 52 5.95 0.69 1.42
N GLY A 53 6.30 1.91 1.01
CA GLY A 53 6.39 2.35 -0.38
C GLY A 53 5.07 2.87 -0.96
N GLY A 54 4.02 3.00 -0.14
CA GLY A 54 2.74 3.60 -0.50
C GLY A 54 2.80 5.12 -0.60
N MET A 55 1.68 5.74 -0.98
CA MET A 55 1.54 7.19 -1.04
C MET A 55 0.21 7.65 -0.46
N ILE A 56 0.23 8.77 0.26
CA ILE A 56 -0.99 9.45 0.69
C ILE A 56 -1.50 10.29 -0.48
N THR A 57 -2.75 10.11 -0.86
CA THR A 57 -3.39 10.83 -1.98
C THR A 57 -4.25 11.98 -1.50
N HIS A 58 -4.81 11.87 -0.29
CA HIS A 58 -5.64 12.93 0.29
C HIS A 58 -5.71 12.78 1.81
N GLU A 59 -5.76 13.89 2.53
CA GLU A 59 -6.04 13.93 3.98
C GLU A 59 -7.38 14.61 4.21
N TYR A 60 -8.27 13.97 4.99
CA TYR A 60 -9.61 14.49 5.20
C TYR A 60 -9.67 15.47 6.37
N THR A 61 -10.49 16.50 6.24
CA THR A 61 -10.79 17.46 7.32
C THR A 61 -12.11 17.17 8.03
N ILE A 62 -13.03 16.43 7.38
CA ILE A 62 -14.37 16.13 7.87
C ILE A 62 -14.38 14.89 8.77
N ILE A 63 -13.52 13.91 8.47
CA ILE A 63 -13.33 12.67 9.23
C ILE A 63 -11.88 12.54 9.67
N LYS A 64 -11.64 11.74 10.70
CA LYS A 64 -10.28 11.33 11.07
C LYS A 64 -9.84 10.22 10.11
N GLY A 65 -9.12 10.59 9.06
CA GLY A 65 -8.72 9.62 8.05
C GLY A 65 -7.98 10.24 6.87
N PHE A 66 -7.56 9.38 5.96
CA PHE A 66 -6.85 9.75 4.74
C PHE A 66 -7.11 8.72 3.63
N ALA A 67 -6.93 9.14 2.38
CA ALA A 67 -6.87 8.25 1.23
C ALA A 67 -5.41 7.98 0.85
N ALA A 68 -5.13 6.77 0.37
CA ALA A 68 -3.79 6.36 0.01
C ALA A 68 -3.78 5.34 -1.13
N LYS A 69 -2.64 5.21 -1.83
CA LYS A 69 -2.31 3.97 -2.54
C LYS A 69 -1.43 3.13 -1.63
N ALA A 70 -1.95 1.99 -1.21
CA ALA A 70 -1.36 1.20 -0.16
C ALA A 70 -0.96 -0.20 -0.63
N THR A 71 0.24 -0.56 -0.17
CA THR A 71 0.66 -1.90 0.24
C THR A 71 -0.40 -2.84 0.80
N LYS A 72 -0.52 -4.12 0.40
CA LYS A 72 -1.20 -5.10 1.29
C LYS A 72 -0.53 -5.13 2.68
N GLU A 73 0.81 -5.20 2.70
CA GLU A 73 1.60 -5.17 3.94
C GLU A 73 1.35 -3.89 4.75
N ALA A 74 1.19 -2.77 4.04
CA ALA A 74 0.90 -1.48 4.65
C ALA A 74 -0.49 -1.44 5.28
N VAL A 75 -1.51 -1.97 4.59
CA VAL A 75 -2.88 -2.11 5.11
C VAL A 75 -2.91 -2.96 6.37
N ASP A 76 -2.24 -4.12 6.35
CA ASP A 76 -2.17 -5.03 7.49
C ASP A 76 -1.48 -4.34 8.70
N THR A 77 -0.44 -3.53 8.44
CA THR A 77 0.24 -2.73 9.48
C THR A 77 -0.66 -1.65 10.06
N VAL A 78 -1.35 -0.88 9.21
CA VAL A 78 -2.26 0.19 9.65
C VAL A 78 -3.43 -0.38 10.45
N HIS A 79 -3.98 -1.52 10.02
CA HIS A 79 -5.04 -2.22 10.75
C HIS A 79 -4.59 -2.60 12.18
N ALA A 80 -3.37 -3.13 12.32
CA ALA A 80 -2.81 -3.47 13.63
C ALA A 80 -2.59 -2.23 14.52
N LEU A 81 -2.06 -1.13 13.96
CA LEU A 81 -1.86 0.13 14.68
C LEU A 81 -3.18 0.75 15.17
N GLY A 82 -4.22 0.67 14.35
CA GLY A 82 -5.51 1.29 14.60
C GLY A 82 -6.52 0.40 15.34
N THR A 83 -6.14 -0.80 15.79
CA THR A 83 -7.07 -1.75 16.45
C THR A 83 -7.75 -1.15 17.68
N GLN A 84 -7.05 -0.28 18.42
CA GLN A 84 -7.59 0.41 19.60
C GLN A 84 -8.46 1.64 19.26
N HIS A 85 -8.46 2.06 17.99
CA HIS A 85 -9.08 3.30 17.50
C HIS A 85 -10.11 3.02 16.40
N ASN A 86 -10.63 1.80 16.36
CA ASN A 86 -11.66 1.35 15.42
C ASN A 86 -11.34 1.72 13.97
N VAL A 87 -10.12 1.39 13.54
CA VAL A 87 -9.70 1.67 12.17
C VAL A 87 -10.54 0.88 11.17
N VAL A 88 -11.08 1.59 10.18
CA VAL A 88 -11.82 1.02 9.06
C VAL A 88 -11.04 1.33 7.79
N ILE A 89 -10.74 0.28 7.02
CA ILE A 89 -10.01 0.38 5.75
C ILE A 89 -10.90 -0.16 4.65
N GLU A 90 -11.21 0.69 3.67
CA GLU A 90 -12.09 0.38 2.55
C GLU A 90 -11.33 0.54 1.24
N ASP A 91 -11.63 -0.32 0.26
CA ASP A 91 -11.14 -0.13 -1.12
C ASP A 91 -11.82 1.10 -1.72
N ASP A 92 -11.05 2.00 -2.31
CA ASP A 92 -11.58 3.19 -2.97
C ASP A 92 -12.20 2.81 -4.33
N GLN A 93 -13.46 3.17 -4.54
CA GLN A 93 -14.26 2.72 -5.68
C GLN A 93 -14.70 3.87 -6.59
N ILE A 94 -14.76 3.58 -7.89
CA ILE A 94 -15.29 4.51 -8.88
C ILE A 94 -16.82 4.47 -8.81
N ILE A 95 -17.44 5.62 -8.60
CA ILE A 95 -18.89 5.80 -8.69
C ILE A 95 -19.22 6.43 -10.04
N THR A 96 -20.18 5.86 -10.77
CA THR A 96 -20.68 6.39 -12.03
C THR A 96 -22.02 7.09 -11.84
N THR A 97 -22.34 8.03 -12.73
CA THR A 97 -23.69 8.62 -12.78
C THR A 97 -24.71 7.54 -13.11
N ASN A 98 -25.94 7.72 -12.64
CA ASN A 98 -27.04 6.87 -13.07
C ASN A 98 -27.43 7.26 -14.51
N ASP A 99 -27.07 6.44 -15.48
CA ASP A 99 -27.46 6.64 -16.87
C ASP A 99 -28.97 6.33 -17.01
N ASN A 100 -29.76 7.35 -17.39
CA ASN A 100 -31.20 7.24 -17.65
C ASN A 100 -31.47 6.75 -19.08
#